data_AF-A0A2H9PAV0-F1
#
_entry.id   AF-A0A2H9PAV0-F1
#
_cell.length_a   1.000
_cell.length_b   1.000
_cell.length_c   1.000
_cell.angle_alpha   90.00
_cell.angle_beta   90.00
_cell.angle_gamma   90.00
#
_symmetry.space_group_name_H-M   'P 1'
#
loop_
_entity.id
_entity.type
_entity.pdbx_description
1 polymer ?
#
loop_
_entity_poly.entity_id
_entity_poly.type
_entity_poly.pdbx_seq_one_letter_code
_entity_poly.pdbx_strand_id
1 'polypeptide(L)'
;MRVIQIVIICVIIAGLAFGIGYFMGAIKISEMNSKITSLTEDLKDKEFRILLLQAKDHTRIALVDVSEKNFGIANQEISSAREILSRGMEGISEKVKVSFGRIDSALVEIQGDMDALNIKVKDKINTVIGEIDKALMSGI
;
A
#
# COMPACT_ATOMS: atom_id res chain seq x y z
N MET A 1 8.65 68.46 5.36
CA MET A 1 8.61 67.39 6.38
C MET A 1 7.44 66.41 6.23
N ARG A 2 6.18 66.86 6.08
CA ARG A 2 5.01 65.96 6.00
C ARG A 2 5.03 64.98 4.81
N VAL A 3 5.51 65.41 3.64
CA VAL A 3 5.55 64.57 2.43
C VAL A 3 6.51 63.38 2.57
N ILE A 4 7.69 63.59 3.16
CA ILE A 4 8.68 62.53 3.40
C ILE A 4 8.14 61.49 4.39
N GLN A 5 7.44 61.93 5.44
CA GLN A 5 6.79 61.03 6.39
C GLN A 5 5.70 60.17 5.73
N ILE A 6 4.90 60.75 4.83
CA ILE A 6 3.86 60.00 4.10
C ILE A 6 4.50 58.94 3.19
N VAL A 7 5.58 59.26 2.48
CA VAL A 7 6.29 58.29 1.63
C VAL A 7 6.86 57.12 2.45
N ILE A 8 7.47 57.40 3.60
CA ILE A 8 8.00 56.36 4.50
C ILE A 8 6.89 55.44 5.00
N ILE A 9 5.74 56.00 5.40
CA ILE A 9 4.57 55.22 5.85
C ILE A 9 4.05 54.33 4.71
N CYS A 10 3.94 54.85 3.49
CA CYS A 10 3.52 54.05 2.34
C CYS A 10 4.46 52.87 2.04
N VAL A 11 5.78 53.07 2.17
CA VAL A 11 6.78 52.00 1.96
C VAL A 11 6.67 50.92 3.05
N ILE A 12 6.45 51.31 4.31
CA ILE A 12 6.27 50.36 5.42
C ILE A 12 4.98 49.53 5.22
N ILE A 13 3.87 50.17 4.84
CA ILE A 13 2.60 49.47 4.59
C ILE A 13 2.74 48.50 3.40
N ALA A 14 3.41 48.92 2.32
CA ALA A 14 3.67 48.05 1.18
C ALA A 14 4.54 46.84 1.56
N GLY A 15 5.57 47.04 2.38
CA GLY A 15 6.42 45.96 2.88
C GLY A 15 5.68 44.97 3.79
N LEU A 16 4.82 45.46 4.68
CA LEU A 16 3.99 44.62 5.55
C LEU A 16 2.97 43.81 4.75
N ALA A 17 2.30 44.43 3.76
CA ALA A 17 1.36 43.73 2.89
C ALA A 17 2.04 42.60 2.10
N PHE A 18 3.26 42.83 1.60
CA PHE A 18 4.02 41.82 0.88
C PHE A 18 4.49 40.67 1.80
N GLY A 19 4.95 40.98 3.01
CA GLY A 19 5.37 39.98 4.00
C GLY A 19 4.23 39.08 4.47
N ILE A 20 3.06 39.65 4.74
CA ILE A 20 1.86 38.89 5.14
C ILE A 20 1.39 37.98 4.00
N GLY A 21 1.38 38.48 2.76
CA GLY A 21 1.01 37.69 1.58
C GLY A 21 1.92 36.48 1.36
N TYR A 22 3.24 36.65 1.49
CA TYR A 22 4.21 35.57 1.36
C TYR A 22 4.05 34.51 2.45
N PHE A 23 3.87 34.93 3.70
CA PHE A 23 3.68 34.03 4.84
C PHE A 23 2.40 33.21 4.71
N MET A 24 1.29 33.84 4.31
CA MET A 24 0.00 33.15 4.12
C MET A 24 0.04 32.18 2.93
N GLY A 25 0.77 32.52 1.86
CA GLY A 25 1.04 31.62 0.74
C GLY A 25 1.86 30.39 1.16
N ALA A 26 2.92 30.60 1.94
CA ALA A 26 3.76 29.52 2.44
C ALA A 26 3.00 28.55 3.36
N ILE A 27 2.14 29.06 4.26
CA ILE A 27 1.27 28.22 5.10
C ILE A 27 0.34 27.38 4.24
N LYS A 28 -0.32 28.00 3.25
CA LYS A 28 -1.26 27.28 2.37
C LYS A 28 -0.57 26.20 1.55
N ILE A 29 0.63 26.46 1.04
CA ILE A 29 1.45 25.47 0.33
C ILE A 29 1.85 24.32 1.28
N SER A 30 2.23 24.63 2.52
CA SER A 30 2.57 23.60 3.51
C SER A 30 1.37 22.72 3.86
N GLU A 31 0.18 23.29 4.00
CA GLU A 31 -1.07 22.54 4.27
C GLU A 31 -1.50 21.69 3.06
N MET A 32 -1.28 22.20 1.84
CA MET A 32 -1.51 21.42 0.63
C MET A 32 -0.53 20.25 0.52
N ASN A 33 0.75 20.47 0.83
CA ASN A 33 1.76 19.41 0.80
C ASN A 33 1.45 18.31 1.81
N SER A 34 1.02 18.64 3.04
CA SER A 34 0.62 17.63 4.02
C SER A 34 -0.59 16.82 3.57
N LYS A 35 -1.59 17.46 2.96
CA LYS A 35 -2.75 16.77 2.34
C LYS A 35 -2.35 15.88 1.18
N ILE A 36 -1.41 16.32 0.34
CA ILE A 36 -0.89 15.50 -0.77
C ILE A 36 -0.17 14.27 -0.22
N THR A 37 0.65 14.42 0.82
CA THR A 37 1.33 13.29 1.47
C THR A 37 0.32 12.31 2.04
N SER A 38 -0.67 12.77 2.80
CA SER A 38 -1.69 11.88 3.39
C SER A 38 -2.51 11.16 2.32
N LEU A 39 -2.90 11.85 1.23
CA LEU A 39 -3.62 11.24 0.11
C LEU A 39 -2.75 10.23 -0.65
N THR A 40 -1.45 10.46 -0.74
CA THR A 40 -0.50 9.53 -1.35
C THR A 40 -0.36 8.26 -0.52
N GLU A 41 -0.34 8.39 0.81
CA GLU A 41 -0.34 7.23 1.73
C GLU A 41 -1.65 6.44 1.62
N ASP A 42 -2.80 7.12 1.67
CA ASP A 42 -4.12 6.48 1.50
C ASP A 42 -4.27 5.75 0.16
N LEU A 43 -3.72 6.31 -0.92
CA LEU A 43 -3.74 5.66 -2.24
C LEU A 43 -2.89 4.40 -2.26
N LYS A 44 -1.68 4.44 -1.68
CA LYS A 44 -0.81 3.26 -1.58
C LYS A 44 -1.45 2.15 -0.77
N ASP A 45 -2.11 2.47 0.34
CA ASP A 45 -2.81 1.47 1.15
C ASP A 45 -3.99 0.84 0.40
N LYS A 46 -4.74 1.63 -0.39
CA LYS A 46 -5.81 1.13 -1.25
C LYS A 46 -5.28 0.25 -2.39
N GLU A 47 -4.22 0.68 -3.06
CA GLU A 47 -3.56 -0.11 -4.10
C GLU A 47 -3.08 -1.45 -3.53
N PHE A 48 -2.46 -1.43 -2.35
CA PHE A 48 -2.04 -2.66 -1.69
C PHE A 48 -3.21 -3.59 -1.32
N ARG A 49 -4.34 -3.04 -0.86
CA ARG A 49 -5.56 -3.84 -0.63
C ARG A 49 -6.09 -4.49 -1.90
N ILE A 50 -6.03 -3.80 -3.04
CA ILE A 50 -6.41 -4.38 -4.33
C ILE A 50 -5.48 -5.55 -4.69
N LEU A 51 -4.17 -5.38 -4.50
CA LEU A 51 -3.19 -6.45 -4.77
C LEU A 51 -3.40 -7.66 -3.83
N LEU A 52 -3.72 -7.43 -2.56
CA LEU A 52 -4.07 -8.50 -1.63
C LEU A 52 -5.33 -9.26 -2.07
N LEU A 53 -6.36 -8.54 -2.54
CA LEU A 53 -7.58 -9.17 -3.06
C LEU A 53 -7.28 -10.01 -4.31
N GLN A 54 -6.48 -9.49 -5.24
CA GLN A 54 -6.08 -10.24 -6.43
C GLN A 54 -5.28 -11.49 -6.06
N ALA A 55 -4.30 -11.36 -5.16
CA ALA A 55 -3.52 -12.50 -4.68
C ALA A 55 -4.40 -13.55 -3.97
N LYS A 56 -5.40 -13.11 -3.22
CA LYS A 56 -6.40 -13.98 -2.60
C LYS A 56 -7.20 -14.76 -3.64
N ASP A 57 -7.62 -14.10 -4.73
CA ASP A 57 -8.39 -14.75 -5.79
C ASP A 57 -7.54 -15.81 -6.50
N HIS A 58 -6.29 -15.51 -6.85
CA HIS A 58 -5.34 -16.52 -7.36
C HIS A 58 -5.13 -17.68 -6.38
N THR A 59 -4.98 -17.38 -5.08
CA THR A 59 -4.82 -18.41 -4.04
C THR A 59 -6.09 -19.29 -3.91
N ARG A 60 -7.28 -18.72 -4.13
CA ARG A 60 -8.55 -19.47 -4.16
C ARG A 60 -8.67 -20.34 -5.41
N ILE A 61 -8.24 -19.85 -6.56
CA ILE A 61 -8.20 -20.65 -7.80
C ILE A 61 -7.25 -21.84 -7.59
N ALA A 62 -6.07 -21.61 -7.03
CA ALA A 62 -5.14 -22.68 -6.67
C ALA A 62 -5.76 -23.75 -5.74
N LEU A 63 -6.62 -23.36 -4.79
CA LEU A 63 -7.33 -24.31 -3.93
C LEU A 63 -8.27 -25.23 -4.71
N VAL A 64 -8.97 -24.68 -5.71
CA VAL A 64 -9.84 -25.43 -6.62
C VAL A 64 -8.99 -26.39 -7.45
N ASP A 65 -7.90 -25.91 -8.03
CA ASP A 65 -7.01 -26.72 -8.87
C ASP A 65 -6.34 -27.85 -8.10
N VAL A 66 -5.85 -27.61 -6.87
CA VAL A 66 -5.38 -28.68 -5.98
C VAL A 66 -6.48 -29.69 -5.70
N SER A 67 -7.74 -29.24 -5.60
CA SER A 67 -8.88 -30.13 -5.39
C SER A 67 -9.21 -31.01 -6.58
N GLU A 68 -8.94 -30.51 -7.78
CA GLU A 68 -9.02 -31.25 -9.03
C GLU A 68 -7.73 -32.04 -9.34
N LYS A 69 -6.74 -32.00 -8.44
CA LYS A 69 -5.40 -32.61 -8.60
C LYS A 69 -4.56 -31.99 -9.72
N ASN A 70 -4.88 -30.77 -10.13
CA ASN A 70 -4.15 -29.97 -11.12
C ASN A 70 -3.00 -29.19 -10.45
N PHE A 71 -2.07 -29.89 -9.79
CA PHE A 71 -0.99 -29.25 -9.00
C PHE A 71 -0.10 -28.31 -9.82
N GLY A 72 0.10 -28.58 -11.11
CA GLY A 72 0.89 -27.71 -11.99
C GLY A 72 0.23 -26.34 -12.21
N ILE A 73 -1.09 -26.33 -12.44
CA ILE A 73 -1.86 -25.09 -12.61
C ILE A 73 -1.95 -24.36 -11.27
N ALA A 74 -2.24 -25.08 -10.19
CA ALA A 74 -2.27 -24.51 -8.85
C ALA A 74 -0.93 -23.84 -8.46
N ASN A 75 0.21 -24.41 -8.85
CA ASN A 75 1.52 -23.82 -8.57
C ASN A 75 1.77 -22.54 -9.40
N GLN A 76 1.25 -22.47 -10.63
CA GLN A 76 1.26 -21.24 -11.43
C GLN A 76 0.42 -20.15 -10.76
N GLU A 77 -0.79 -20.49 -10.29
CA GLU A 77 -1.67 -19.55 -9.59
C GLU A 77 -1.04 -19.01 -8.29
N ILE A 78 -0.39 -19.88 -7.49
CA ILE A 78 0.37 -19.43 -6.31
C ILE A 78 1.56 -18.56 -6.69
N SER A 79 2.25 -18.86 -7.79
CA SER A 79 3.34 -18.00 -8.30
C SER A 79 2.82 -16.61 -8.69
N SER A 80 1.67 -16.54 -9.38
CA SER A 80 1.02 -15.28 -9.73
C SER A 80 0.60 -14.49 -8.49
N ALA A 81 0.05 -15.15 -7.48
CA ALA A 81 -0.27 -14.49 -6.20
C ALA A 81 0.97 -13.86 -5.55
N ARG A 82 2.10 -14.58 -5.51
CA ARG A 82 3.37 -14.05 -4.97
C ARG A 82 3.90 -12.86 -5.78
N GLU A 83 3.83 -12.93 -7.11
CA GLU A 83 4.28 -11.87 -7.98
C GLU A 83 3.46 -10.59 -7.79
N ILE A 84 2.13 -10.71 -7.74
CA ILE A 84 1.20 -9.59 -7.50
C ILE A 84 1.53 -8.89 -6.19
N LEU A 85 1.74 -9.65 -5.13
CA LEU A 85 2.05 -9.07 -3.83
C LEU A 85 3.45 -8.44 -3.78
N SER A 86 4.44 -9.03 -4.48
CA SER A 86 5.80 -8.49 -4.55
C SER A 86 5.83 -7.11 -5.22
N ARG A 87 5.01 -6.89 -6.26
CA ARG A 87 4.86 -5.57 -6.89
C ARG A 87 4.28 -4.52 -5.93
N GLY A 88 3.47 -4.96 -4.97
CA GLY A 88 2.85 -4.09 -3.98
C GLY A 88 3.76 -3.64 -2.86
N MET A 89 4.93 -4.26 -2.66
CA MET A 89 5.80 -4.01 -1.50
C MET A 89 6.54 -2.68 -1.50
N GLU A 90 6.60 -1.99 -2.64
CA GLU A 90 7.33 -0.73 -2.75
C GLU A 90 6.59 0.40 -2.02
N GLY A 91 7.17 0.88 -0.92
CA GLY A 91 6.69 2.06 -0.22
C GLY A 91 5.51 1.85 0.72
N ILE A 92 5.21 0.59 1.11
CA ILE A 92 4.27 0.30 2.20
C ILE A 92 4.95 0.33 3.57
N SER A 93 4.15 0.50 4.63
CA SER A 93 4.60 0.53 6.02
C SER A 93 5.23 -0.78 6.48
N GLU A 94 6.10 -0.70 7.48
CA GLU A 94 6.82 -1.87 8.03
C GLU A 94 5.88 -2.94 8.60
N LYS A 95 4.75 -2.51 9.20
CA LYS A 95 3.71 -3.41 9.72
C LYS A 95 3.13 -4.30 8.61
N VAL A 96 2.93 -3.73 7.42
CA VAL A 96 2.42 -4.45 6.25
C VAL A 96 3.47 -5.42 5.72
N LYS A 97 4.73 -5.01 5.67
CA LYS A 97 5.85 -5.88 5.25
C LYS A 97 5.99 -7.11 6.12
N VAL A 98 5.84 -6.99 7.44
CA VAL A 98 5.88 -8.15 8.36
C VAL A 98 4.73 -9.13 8.08
N SER A 99 3.52 -8.61 7.87
CA SER A 99 2.36 -9.43 7.54
C SER A 99 2.52 -10.12 6.18
N PHE A 100 3.03 -9.38 5.20
CA PHE A 100 3.36 -9.92 3.89
C PHE A 100 4.44 -11.00 3.97
N GLY A 101 5.53 -10.80 4.72
CA GLY A 101 6.62 -11.77 4.81
C GLY A 101 6.16 -13.13 5.33
N ARG A 102 5.14 -13.16 6.21
CA ARG A 102 4.49 -14.40 6.65
C ARG A 102 3.70 -15.05 5.52
N ILE A 103 2.89 -14.27 4.81
CA ILE A 103 2.10 -14.74 3.65
C ILE A 103 3.02 -15.28 2.55
N ASP A 104 4.09 -14.56 2.18
CA ASP A 104 5.05 -15.00 1.16
C ASP A 104 5.75 -16.30 1.55
N SER A 105 6.22 -16.39 2.81
CA SER A 105 6.84 -17.63 3.32
C SER A 105 5.88 -18.82 3.24
N ALA A 106 4.61 -18.61 3.60
CA ALA A 106 3.60 -19.65 3.52
C ALA A 106 3.27 -20.03 2.07
N LEU A 107 3.25 -19.07 1.14
CA LEU A 107 3.09 -19.34 -0.29
C LEU A 107 4.27 -20.15 -0.82
N VAL A 108 5.53 -19.86 -0.44
CA VAL A 108 6.71 -20.66 -0.80
C VAL A 108 6.56 -22.10 -0.32
N GLU A 109 6.17 -22.30 0.94
CA GLU A 109 5.94 -23.65 1.47
C GLU A 109 4.86 -24.40 0.70
N ILE A 110 3.78 -23.71 0.34
CA ILE A 110 2.69 -24.26 -0.47
C ILE A 110 3.23 -24.74 -1.83
N GLN A 111 4.09 -23.97 -2.49
CA GLN A 111 4.70 -24.38 -3.76
C GLN A 111 5.53 -25.66 -3.58
N GLY A 112 6.36 -25.73 -2.54
CA GLY A 112 7.14 -26.93 -2.24
C GLY A 112 6.27 -28.16 -1.95
N ASP A 113 5.15 -27.97 -1.24
CA ASP A 113 4.18 -29.04 -1.00
C ASP A 113 3.44 -29.46 -2.28
N MET A 114 3.15 -28.54 -3.21
CA MET A 114 2.56 -28.88 -4.51
C MET A 114 3.53 -29.64 -5.40
N ASP A 115 4.80 -29.25 -5.43
CA ASP A 115 5.85 -29.97 -6.17
C ASP A 115 6.05 -31.39 -5.63
N ALA A 116 5.86 -31.57 -4.32
CA ALA A 116 5.83 -32.88 -3.66
C ALA A 116 4.47 -33.63 -3.78
N LEU A 117 3.48 -33.07 -4.49
CA LEU A 117 2.13 -33.61 -4.65
C LEU A 117 1.43 -33.91 -3.31
N ASN A 118 1.72 -33.12 -2.28
CA ASN A 118 1.21 -33.29 -0.93
C ASN A 118 -0.24 -32.78 -0.84
N ILE A 119 -1.19 -33.70 -0.64
CA ILE A 119 -2.63 -33.38 -0.59
C ILE A 119 -2.99 -32.47 0.60
N LYS A 120 -2.15 -32.44 1.66
CA LYS A 120 -2.34 -31.53 2.81
C LYS A 120 -2.10 -30.06 2.48
N VAL A 121 -1.61 -29.75 1.27
CA VAL A 121 -1.41 -28.36 0.81
C VAL A 121 -2.70 -27.55 0.81
N LYS A 122 -3.87 -28.19 0.68
CA LYS A 122 -5.18 -27.51 0.79
C LYS A 122 -5.37 -26.77 2.11
N ASP A 123 -4.95 -27.37 3.22
CA ASP A 123 -5.11 -26.77 4.54
C ASP A 123 -4.19 -25.56 4.71
N LYS A 124 -2.99 -25.62 4.12
CA LYS A 124 -2.06 -24.49 4.07
C LYS A 124 -2.62 -23.36 3.20
N ILE A 125 -3.17 -23.67 2.02
CA ILE A 125 -3.83 -22.68 1.16
C ILE A 125 -4.97 -21.98 1.90
N ASN A 126 -5.84 -22.73 2.58
CA ASN A 126 -6.91 -22.16 3.39
C ASN A 126 -6.38 -21.26 4.52
N THR A 127 -5.28 -21.66 5.16
CA THR A 127 -4.62 -20.85 6.19
C THR A 127 -4.15 -19.52 5.62
N VAL A 128 -3.50 -19.53 4.45
CA VAL A 128 -3.03 -18.31 3.77
C VAL A 128 -4.19 -17.41 3.36
N ILE A 129 -5.28 -17.96 2.83
CA ILE A 129 -6.51 -17.18 2.53
C ILE A 129 -7.00 -16.49 3.81
N GLY A 130 -7.00 -17.19 4.94
CA GLY A 130 -7.36 -16.63 6.24
C GLY A 130 -6.41 -15.53 6.74
N GLU A 131 -5.11 -15.65 6.47
CA GLU A 131 -4.13 -14.60 6.77
C GLU A 131 -4.32 -13.36 5.89
N ILE A 132 -4.61 -13.54 4.60
CA ILE A 132 -4.95 -12.44 3.69
C ILE A 132 -6.23 -11.75 4.15
N ASP A 133 -7.26 -12.51 4.56
CA ASP A 133 -8.49 -11.93 5.10
C ASP A 133 -8.26 -11.13 6.38
N LYS A 134 -7.41 -11.64 7.29
CA LYS A 134 -7.00 -10.88 8.47
C LYS A 134 -6.26 -9.60 8.07
N ALA A 135 -5.35 -9.65 7.09
CA ALA A 135 -4.65 -8.47 6.60
C ALA A 135 -5.63 -7.42 6.06
N LEU A 136 -6.59 -7.84 5.23
CA LEU A 136 -7.63 -6.96 4.67
C LEU A 136 -8.55 -6.34 5.74
N MET A 137 -8.91 -7.09 6.77
CA MET A 137 -9.77 -6.61 7.87
C MET A 137 -9.03 -5.78 8.91
N SER A 138 -7.75 -6.09 9.16
CA SER A 138 -6.98 -5.52 10.28
C SER A 138 -6.68 -4.03 10.14
N GLY A 139 -7.08 -3.41 9.03
CA GLY A 139 -6.55 -2.10 8.69
C GLY A 139 -5.04 -2.25 8.52
N ILE A 140 -4.67 -2.70 7.32
CA ILE A 140 -3.60 -1.95 6.66
C ILE A 140 -4.08 -0.50 6.66
#